data_AF-A0A935L212-F1
#
_entry.id   AF-A0A935L212-F1
#
_cell.length_a   1.000
_cell.length_b   1.000
_cell.length_c   1.000
_cell.angle_alpha   90.00
_cell.angle_beta   90.00
_cell.angle_gamma   90.00
#
_symmetry.space_group_name_H-M   'P 1'
#
loop_
_entity.id
_entity.type
_entity.pdbx_description
1 polymer ?
#
loop_
_entity_poly.entity_id
_entity_poly.type
_entity_poly.pdbx_seq_one_letter_code
_entity_poly.pdbx_strand_id
1 'polypeptide(L)'
;MKNKYLFIKLFKLVFILILMSQILYSCKNKNKIIFSKEVVFINNLWEKDHTLSFLFQITDTSAKYDALIKVMLDTNYTFNTFVYSINLITPDGSLRQLAFRQI
;
A
#
# COMPACT_ATOMS: atom_id res chain seq x y z
N MET A 1 49.93 -7.32 -25.23
CA MET A 1 49.28 -6.29 -24.38
C MET A 1 47.77 -6.12 -24.61
N LYS A 2 47.22 -6.28 -25.83
CA LYS A 2 45.78 -6.12 -26.13
C LYS A 2 44.81 -7.00 -25.30
N ASN A 3 45.15 -8.26 -25.02
CA ASN A 3 44.27 -9.18 -24.27
C ASN A 3 44.04 -8.76 -22.80
N LYS A 4 45.04 -8.19 -22.12
CA LYS A 4 44.88 -7.74 -20.73
C LYS A 4 43.89 -6.56 -20.63
N TYR A 5 43.93 -5.64 -21.59
CA TYR A 5 42.98 -4.52 -21.67
C TYR A 5 41.55 -4.98 -21.97
N LEU A 6 41.39 -6.02 -22.79
CA LEU A 6 40.08 -6.59 -23.11
C LEU A 6 39.46 -7.29 -21.89
N PHE A 7 40.29 -7.99 -21.11
CA PHE A 7 39.88 -8.65 -19.86
C PHE A 7 39.43 -7.64 -18.80
N ILE A 8 40.14 -6.51 -18.65
CA ILE A 8 39.79 -5.43 -17.73
C ILE A 8 38.47 -4.75 -18.15
N LYS A 9 38.24 -4.55 -19.46
CA LYS A 9 36.97 -4.03 -19.98
C LYS A 9 35.81 -4.98 -19.70
N LEU A 10 36.00 -6.28 -19.91
CA LEU A 10 34.98 -7.31 -19.64
C LEU A 10 34.64 -7.37 -18.14
N PHE A 11 35.67 -7.34 -17.28
CA PHE A 11 35.49 -7.34 -15.82
C PHE A 11 34.72 -6.10 -15.32
N LYS A 12 35.05 -4.91 -15.85
CA LYS A 12 34.29 -3.68 -15.55
C LYS A 12 32.83 -3.79 -15.97
N LEU A 13 32.56 -4.36 -17.14
CA LEU A 13 31.19 -4.51 -17.65
C LEU A 13 30.36 -5.48 -16.79
N VAL A 14 30.96 -6.61 -16.39
CA VAL A 14 30.34 -7.56 -15.47
C VAL A 14 30.08 -6.93 -14.10
N PHE A 15 31.03 -6.16 -13.58
CA PHE A 15 30.87 -5.47 -12.29
C PHE A 15 29.73 -4.44 -12.31
N ILE A 16 29.60 -3.67 -13.40
CA ILE A 16 28.50 -2.72 -13.59
C ILE A 16 27.15 -3.45 -13.67
N LEU A 17 27.09 -4.59 -14.36
CA LEU A 17 25.87 -5.41 -14.42
C LEU A 17 25.46 -5.96 -13.05
N ILE A 18 26.42 -6.39 -12.23
CA ILE A 18 26.16 -6.84 -10.86
C ILE A 18 25.63 -5.70 -9.99
N LEU A 19 26.22 -4.50 -10.08
CA LEU A 19 25.72 -3.34 -9.34
C LEU A 19 24.30 -2.95 -9.76
N MET A 20 23.98 -2.99 -11.06
CA MET A 20 22.63 -2.70 -11.55
C MET A 20 21.60 -3.72 -11.07
N SER A 21 21.95 -5.01 -10.97
CA SER A 21 21.01 -6.03 -10.49
C SER A 21 20.63 -5.84 -9.01
N GLN A 22 21.57 -5.38 -8.17
CA GLN A 22 21.31 -5.09 -6.76
C GLN A 22 20.33 -3.93 -6.58
N ILE A 23 20.46 -2.88 -7.41
CA ILE A 23 19.56 -1.72 -7.38
C ILE A 23 18.13 -2.13 -7.76
N LEU A 24 17.98 -3.01 -8.76
CA LEU A 24 16.68 -3.52 -9.18
C LEU A 24 16.00 -4.40 -8.11
N TYR A 25 16.78 -5.14 -7.30
CA TYR A 25 16.23 -6.00 -6.24
C TYR A 25 15.66 -5.19 -5.05
N SER A 26 16.21 -4.02 -4.76
CA SER A 26 15.83 -3.17 -3.62
C SER A 26 14.40 -2.59 -3.74
N CYS A 27 13.89 -2.37 -4.96
CA CYS A 27 12.54 -1.83 -5.17
C CYS A 27 11.43 -2.86 -4.96
N LYS A 28 11.72 -4.17 -4.97
CA LYS A 28 10.69 -5.21 -5.05
C LYS A 28 9.82 -5.33 -3.79
N ASN A 29 10.30 -4.88 -2.63
CA ASN A 29 9.68 -5.18 -1.33
C ASN A 29 8.96 -4.03 -0.64
N LYS A 30 9.06 -2.79 -1.14
CA LYS A 30 8.57 -1.62 -0.37
C LYS A 30 7.05 -1.45 -0.37
N ASN A 31 6.36 -1.92 -1.42
CA ASN A 31 4.93 -1.62 -1.61
C ASN A 31 4.09 -2.88 -1.84
N LYS A 32 4.34 -3.96 -1.09
CA LYS A 32 3.50 -5.15 -1.18
C LYS A 32 2.14 -4.86 -0.55
N ILE A 33 1.13 -4.64 -1.39
CA ILE A 33 -0.26 -4.54 -0.97
C ILE A 33 -0.68 -5.92 -0.43
N ILE A 34 -0.91 -6.01 0.88
CA ILE A 34 -1.32 -7.24 1.56
C ILE A 34 -2.81 -7.52 1.44
N PHE A 35 -3.62 -6.48 1.26
CA PHE A 35 -5.06 -6.58 1.12
C PHE A 35 -5.58 -5.41 0.28
N SER A 36 -6.45 -5.71 -0.68
CA SER A 36 -7.18 -4.73 -1.48
C SER A 36 -8.57 -5.28 -1.76
N LYS A 37 -9.59 -4.47 -1.45
CA LYS A 37 -10.98 -4.81 -1.75
C LYS A 37 -11.76 -3.54 -2.07
N GLU A 38 -12.57 -3.63 -3.10
CA GLU A 38 -13.49 -2.58 -3.53
C GLU A 38 -14.92 -3.08 -3.36
N VAL A 39 -15.81 -2.19 -2.93
CA VAL A 39 -17.23 -2.48 -2.76
C VAL A 39 -18.02 -1.32 -3.34
N VAL A 40 -18.99 -1.66 -4.18
CA VAL A 40 -19.99 -0.72 -4.70
C VAL A 40 -21.29 -0.99 -3.96
N PHE A 41 -21.91 0.06 -3.43
CA PHE A 41 -23.19 -0.06 -2.74
C PHE A 41 -24.33 -0.26 -3.73
N ILE A 42 -25.36 -0.99 -3.32
CA ILE A 42 -26.59 -1.14 -4.11
C ILE A 42 -27.20 0.26 -4.28
N ASN A 43 -27.52 0.62 -5.52
CA ASN A 43 -28.02 1.96 -5.88
C ASN A 43 -27.10 3.13 -5.47
N ASN A 44 -25.80 2.90 -5.24
CA ASN A 44 -24.84 3.89 -4.74
C ASN A 44 -25.23 4.52 -3.38
N LEU A 45 -26.03 3.82 -2.58
CA LEU A 45 -26.52 4.30 -1.29
C LEU A 45 -25.83 3.56 -0.14
N TRP A 46 -25.18 4.29 0.76
CA TRP A 46 -24.68 3.72 2.00
C TRP A 46 -25.80 3.72 3.05
N GLU A 47 -26.29 2.54 3.39
CA GLU A 47 -27.31 2.37 4.43
C GLU A 47 -26.73 2.56 5.84
N LYS A 48 -27.44 3.31 6.68
CA LYS A 48 -27.01 3.68 8.06
C LYS A 48 -26.71 2.46 8.95
N ASP A 49 -27.48 1.39 8.78
CA ASP A 49 -27.36 0.18 9.61
C ASP A 49 -26.47 -0.89 8.95
N HIS A 50 -25.87 -0.58 7.79
CA HIS A 50 -25.03 -1.51 7.05
C HIS A 50 -23.54 -1.24 7.32
N THR A 51 -22.96 -2.09 8.18
CA THR A 51 -21.53 -2.06 8.49
C THR A 51 -20.74 -2.93 7.51
N LEU A 52 -19.75 -2.36 6.83
CA LEU A 52 -18.80 -3.12 6.01
C LEU A 52 -17.68 -3.66 6.89
N SER A 53 -17.49 -4.99 6.85
CA SER A 53 -16.41 -5.67 7.55
C SER A 53 -15.50 -6.39 6.56
N PHE A 54 -14.19 -6.22 6.73
CA PHE A 54 -13.17 -6.83 5.88
C PHE A 54 -12.26 -7.71 6.73
N LEU A 55 -12.18 -8.99 6.40
CA LEU A 55 -11.28 -9.94 7.04
C LEU A 55 -10.06 -10.15 6.14
N PHE A 56 -8.87 -9.96 6.69
CA PHE A 56 -7.61 -10.19 5.99
C PHE A 56 -6.58 -10.80 6.95
N GLN A 57 -5.67 -11.60 6.40
CA GLN A 57 -4.63 -12.26 7.17
C GLN A 57 -3.33 -11.47 7.07
N ILE A 58 -2.76 -11.14 8.22
CA ILE A 58 -1.46 -10.49 8.34
C ILE A 58 -0.46 -11.54 8.80
N THR A 59 0.60 -11.77 8.02
CA THR A 59 1.63 -12.77 8.35
C THR A 59 2.71 -12.25 9.29
N ASP A 60 2.96 -10.94 9.32
CA ASP A 60 3.96 -10.31 10.20
C ASP A 60 3.28 -9.25 11.06
N THR A 61 3.13 -9.51 12.36
CA THR A 61 2.47 -8.57 13.29
C THR A 61 3.41 -7.48 13.82
N SER A 62 4.71 -7.58 13.54
CA SER A 62 5.73 -6.62 13.99
C SER A 62 5.96 -5.49 12.98
N ALA A 63 5.60 -5.71 11.72
CA ALA A 63 5.70 -4.72 10.66
C ALA A 63 4.65 -3.60 10.80
N LYS A 64 5.03 -2.38 10.38
CA LYS A 64 4.09 -1.25 10.24
C LYS A 64 3.34 -1.39 8.92
N TYR A 65 2.02 -1.25 8.98
CA TYR A 65 1.15 -1.25 7.81
C TYR A 65 0.47 0.09 7.66
N ASP A 66 0.42 0.58 6.43
CA ASP A 66 -0.38 1.73 6.06
C ASP A 66 -1.76 1.25 5.60
N ALA A 67 -2.81 1.90 6.10
CA ALA A 67 -4.18 1.66 5.67
C ALA A 67 -4.64 2.85 4.81
N LEU A 68 -5.13 2.56 3.61
CA LEU A 68 -5.69 3.56 2.71
C LEU A 68 -7.14 3.19 2.39
N ILE A 69 -8.04 4.10 2.72
CA ILE A 69 -9.47 3.99 2.44
C ILE A 69 -9.82 5.08 1.44
N LYS A 70 -10.41 4.69 0.32
CA LYS A 70 -10.93 5.61 -0.69
C LYS A 70 -12.44 5.49 -0.70
N VAL A 71 -13.12 6.62 -0.51
CA VAL A 71 -14.56 6.72 -0.65
C VAL A 71 -14.84 7.66 -1.81
N MET A 72 -15.50 7.15 -2.83
CA MET A 72 -15.91 7.95 -3.98
C MET A 72 -17.33 8.41 -3.74
N LEU A 73 -17.52 9.73 -3.73
CA LEU A 73 -18.82 10.38 -3.59
C LEU A 73 -19.33 10.75 -4.98
N ASP A 74 -20.64 10.60 -5.20
CA ASP A 74 -21.28 11.16 -6.39
C ASP A 74 -21.29 12.70 -6.28
N THR A 75 -20.96 13.37 -7.38
CA THR A 75 -20.88 14.84 -7.50
C THR A 75 -22.25 15.50 -7.48
N ASN A 76 -23.34 14.74 -7.60
CA ASN A 76 -24.70 15.27 -7.62
C ASN A 76 -25.24 15.72 -6.24
N TYR A 77 -24.50 15.47 -5.15
CA TYR A 77 -24.96 15.79 -3.79
C TYR A 77 -24.40 17.13 -3.29
N THR A 78 -25.27 18.12 -3.09
CA THR A 78 -24.92 19.52 -2.78
C THR A 78 -24.35 19.74 -1.37
N PHE A 79 -24.48 18.75 -0.48
CA PHE A 79 -23.94 18.76 0.89
C PHE A 79 -23.18 17.46 1.16
N ASN A 80 -21.93 17.39 0.74
CA ASN A 80 -21.11 16.18 0.80
C ASN A 80 -20.01 16.28 1.87
N THR A 81 -20.39 16.60 3.12
CA THR A 81 -19.44 16.48 4.23
C THR A 81 -19.24 15.00 4.59
N PHE A 82 -18.05 14.49 4.30
CA PHE A 82 -17.68 13.12 4.65
C PHE A 82 -16.85 13.11 5.93
N VAL A 83 -17.43 12.54 7.00
CA VAL A 83 -16.77 12.34 8.29
C VAL A 83 -16.54 10.85 8.48
N TYR A 84 -15.30 10.45 8.69
CA TYR A 84 -14.98 9.06 8.97
C TYR A 84 -14.04 8.94 10.17
N SER A 85 -14.20 7.85 10.90
CA SER A 85 -13.34 7.46 12.02
C SER A 85 -12.82 6.06 11.74
N ILE A 86 -11.51 5.91 11.88
CA ILE A 86 -10.83 4.62 11.71
C ILE A 86 -10.36 4.17 13.10
N ASN A 87 -10.83 2.99 13.49
CA ASN A 87 -10.32 2.27 14.66
C ASN A 87 -9.49 1.08 14.17
N LEU A 88 -8.18 1.14 14.41
CA LEU A 88 -7.28 0.01 14.15
C LEU A 88 -7.03 -0.72 15.47
N ILE A 89 -7.39 -2.00 15.51
CA ILE A 89 -7.05 -2.91 16.60
C ILE A 89 -5.77 -3.63 16.18
N THR A 90 -4.67 -3.36 16.87
CA THR A 90 -3.39 -4.04 16.59
C THR A 90 -3.37 -5.42 17.24
N PRO A 91 -2.47 -6.33 16.80
CA PRO A 91 -2.38 -7.70 17.34
C PRO A 91 -2.08 -7.77 18.85
N ASP A 92 -1.46 -6.73 19.41
CA ASP A 92 -1.22 -6.57 20.85
C ASP A 92 -2.46 -6.06 21.63
N GLY A 93 -3.59 -5.86 20.94
CA GLY A 93 -4.83 -5.36 21.51
C GLY A 93 -4.89 -3.85 21.68
N SER A 94 -3.85 -3.09 21.30
CA SER A 94 -3.89 -1.64 21.40
C SER A 94 -4.82 -1.03 20.35
N LEU A 95 -5.52 0.04 20.75
CA LEU A 95 -6.44 0.78 19.88
C LEU A 95 -5.75 2.01 19.34
N ARG A 96 -5.75 2.16 18.01
CA ARG A 96 -5.33 3.39 17.34
C ARG A 96 -6.54 4.05 16.68
N GLN A 97 -6.87 5.23 17.17
CA GLN A 97 -7.96 6.05 16.67
C GLN A 97 -7.41 7.18 15.79
N LEU A 98 -7.93 7.26 14.57
CA LEU A 98 -7.68 8.36 13.65
C LEU A 98 -9.02 8.91 13.17
N ALA A 99 -9.26 10.20 13.41
CA ALA A 99 -10.43 10.91 12.95
C ALA A 99 -10.02 11.92 11.88
N PHE A 100 -10.68 11.89 10.73
CA PHE A 100 -10.43 12.81 9.63
C PHE A 100 -11.76 13.38 9.13
N ARG A 101 -11.75 14.68 8.83
CA ARG A 101 -12.89 15.42 8.30
C ARG A 101 -12.46 16.04 6.98
N GLN A 102 -13.15 15.71 5.90
CA GLN A 102 -12.99 16.38 4.62
C GLN A 102 -14.23 17.25 4.39
N ILE A 103 -14.00 18.56 4.22
CA ILE A 103 -15.03 19.58 3.96
C ILE A 103 -15.21 19.72 2.46
#